data_AF-A0A351IMG3-F1
#
_entry.id   AF-A0A351IMG3-F1
#
_cell.length_a   1.000
_cell.length_b   1.000
_cell.length_c   1.000
_cell.angle_alpha   90.00
_cell.angle_beta   90.00
_cell.angle_gamma   90.00
#
_symmetry.space_group_name_H-M   'P 1'
#
loop_
_entity.id
_entity.type
_entity.pdbx_description
1 polymer ?
#
loop_
_entity_poly.entity_id
_entity_poly.type
_entity_poly.pdbx_seq_one_letter_code
_entity_poly.pdbx_strand_id
1 'polypeptide(L)' 'NEVGGAHTIIIELGVEKSDIGKIIGKKGKTINAIRTLLMSVASRNGLRVNLEILEEEEEETEEASPPQE' A
#
# COMPACT_ATOMS: atom_id res chain seq x y z
N ASN A 1 3.36 22.37 -27.25
CA ASN A 1 3.87 22.14 -25.88
C ASN A 1 3.27 20.85 -25.36
N GLU A 2 3.99 19.74 -25.45
CA GLU A 2 3.59 18.49 -24.82
C GLU A 2 4.05 18.51 -23.35
N VAL A 3 3.09 18.42 -22.43
CA VAL A 3 3.37 18.02 -21.05
C VAL A 3 3.30 16.51 -21.06
N GLY A 4 4.42 15.84 -21.34
CA GLY A 4 4.54 14.40 -21.19
C GLY A 4 4.25 14.05 -19.73
N GLY A 5 3.03 13.60 -19.46
CA GLY A 5 2.59 13.26 -18.12
C GLY A 5 3.39 12.06 -17.63
N ALA A 6 4.27 12.26 -16.66
CA ALA A 6 4.95 11.17 -15.98
C ALA A 6 3.88 10.20 -15.43
N HIS A 7 3.82 8.99 -15.98
CA HIS A 7 2.86 7.99 -15.55
C HIS A 7 3.20 7.59 -14.11
N THR A 8 2.24 7.82 -13.21
CA THR A 8 2.37 7.55 -11.78
C THR A 8 1.68 6.24 -11.47
N ILE A 9 2.42 5.31 -10.89
CA ILE A 9 1.94 3.99 -10.47
C ILE A 9 1.72 4.02 -8.96
N ILE A 10 0.52 3.68 -8.53
CA ILE A 10 0.22 3.45 -7.11
C ILE A 10 0.26 1.93 -6.90
N ILE A 11 1.04 1.51 -5.92
CA ILE A 11 1.14 0.11 -5.52
C ILE A 11 0.54 0.02 -4.13
N GLU A 12 -0.51 -0.76 -4.01
CA GLU A 12 -1.16 -1.06 -2.75
C GLU A 12 -0.65 -2.40 -2.22
N LEU A 13 -0.30 -2.43 -0.95
CA LEU A 13 0.12 -3.62 -0.24
C LEU A 13 -0.87 -3.86 0.90
N GLY A 14 -1.84 -4.74 0.66
CA GLY A 14 -2.72 -5.26 1.70
C GLY A 14 -1.93 -6.14 2.66
N VAL A 15 -2.06 -5.85 3.95
CA VAL A 15 -1.45 -6.64 5.02
C VAL A 15 -2.43 -6.81 6.16
N GLU A 16 -2.35 -7.97 6.80
CA GLU A 16 -3.01 -8.15 8.08
C GLU A 16 -2.38 -7.24 9.15
N LYS A 17 -3.19 -6.83 10.11
CA LYS A 17 -2.77 -6.02 11.26
C LYS A 17 -1.61 -6.65 12.05
N SER A 18 -1.52 -7.99 12.05
CA SER A 18 -0.47 -8.76 12.72
C SER A 18 0.91 -8.61 12.04
N ASP A 19 0.93 -8.24 10.76
CA ASP A 19 2.12 -8.22 9.91
C ASP A 19 2.66 -6.81 9.62
N ILE A 20 1.86 -5.76 9.84
CA ILE A 20 2.29 -4.38 9.56
C ILE A 20 3.61 -4.02 10.26
N GLY A 21 3.78 -4.43 11.52
CA GLY A 21 5.00 -4.19 12.27
C GLY A 21 6.24 -4.83 11.65
N LYS A 22 6.09 -6.01 11.02
CA LYS A 22 7.18 -6.72 10.34
C LYS A 22 7.56 -6.01 9.03
N ILE A 23 6.57 -5.53 8.28
CA ILE A 23 6.75 -4.85 6.99
C ILE A 23 7.37 -3.46 7.17
N ILE A 24 6.87 -2.67 8.11
CA ILE A 24 7.46 -1.36 8.45
C ILE A 24 8.91 -1.57 8.92
N GLY A 25 9.12 -2.57 9.77
CA GLY A 25 10.41 -2.87 10.36
C GLY A 25 10.88 -1.78 11.32
N LYS A 26 12.01 -2.02 11.98
CA LYS A 26 12.51 -1.13 13.04
C LYS A 26 12.80 0.27 12.47
N LYS A 27 12.10 1.29 12.99
CA LYS A 27 12.17 2.69 12.54
C LYS A 27 11.86 2.89 11.04
N GLY A 28 11.07 2.00 10.43
CA GLY A 28 10.73 2.10 9.01
C GLY A 28 11.84 1.67 8.04
N LYS A 29 12.92 1.04 8.53
CA LYS A 29 14.06 0.67 7.67
C LYS A 29 13.66 -0.28 6.52
N THR A 30 12.81 -1.26 6.81
CA THR A 30 12.40 -2.26 5.82
C THR A 30 11.54 -1.61 4.73
N ILE A 31 10.48 -0.89 5.12
CA ILE A 31 9.61 -0.23 4.15
C ILE A 31 10.34 0.84 3.32
N ASN A 32 11.29 1.55 3.91
CA ASN A 32 12.09 2.54 3.19
C ASN A 32 13.03 1.88 2.16
N ALA A 33 13.59 0.71 2.47
CA ALA A 33 14.38 -0.05 1.51
C ALA A 33 13.53 -0.51 0.32
N ILE A 34 12.31 -1.00 0.59
CA ILE A 34 11.34 -1.38 -0.46
C ILE A 34 11.00 -0.18 -1.35
N ARG A 35 10.64 0.96 -0.75
CA ARG A 35 10.35 2.20 -1.50
C ARG A 35 11.53 2.65 -2.36
N THR A 36 12.74 2.58 -1.81
CA THR A 36 13.96 2.95 -2.54
C THR A 36 14.17 2.06 -3.76
N LEU A 37 13.94 0.75 -3.62
CA LEU A 37 14.04 -0.19 -4.73
C LEU A 37 12.99 0.11 -5.81
N LEU A 38 11.74 0.33 -5.41
CA LEU A 38 10.66 0.70 -6.33
C LEU A 38 10.96 1.99 -7.08
N MET A 39 11.42 3.04 -6.38
CA MET A 39 11.82 4.31 -6.99
C MET A 39 13.00 4.14 -7.95
N SER A 40 13.97 3.28 -7.62
CA SER A 40 15.11 3.00 -8.49
C SER A 40 14.66 2.35 -9.80
N VAL A 41 13.73 1.40 -9.75
CA VAL A 41 13.17 0.78 -10.95
C VAL A 41 12.28 1.76 -11.73
N ALA A 42 11.37 2.47 -11.05
CA ALA A 42 10.46 3.42 -11.68
C ALA A 42 11.20 4.56 -12.38
N SER A 43 12.23 5.12 -11.74
CA SER A 43 13.05 6.20 -12.30
C SER A 43 13.77 5.78 -13.60
N ARG A 44 14.25 4.53 -13.68
CA ARG A 44 14.84 3.98 -14.92
C ARG A 44 13.85 3.90 -16.07
N ASN A 45 12.55 3.82 -15.77
CA ASN A 45 11.48 3.73 -16.74
C ASN A 45 10.77 5.09 -16.98
N GLY A 46 11.24 6.17 -16.34
CA GLY A 46 10.59 7.50 -16.43
C GLY A 46 9.24 7.57 -15.70
N LEU A 47 8.99 6.65 -14.78
CA LEU A 47 7.74 6.51 -14.03
C LEU A 47 7.90 7.08 -12.62
N ARG A 48 6.78 7.51 -12.04
CA ARG A 48 6.68 7.76 -10.60
C ARG A 48 5.98 6.60 -9.93
N VAL A 49 6.37 6.27 -8.71
CA VAL A 49 5.76 5.18 -7.95
C VAL A 49 5.47 5.62 -6.51
N ASN A 50 4.29 5.29 -6.02
CA ASN A 50 3.91 5.44 -4.61
C ASN A 50 3.55 4.06 -4.04
N LEU A 51 3.98 3.77 -2.81
CA LEU A 51 3.66 2.53 -2.11
C LEU A 51 2.76 2.86 -0.90
N GLU A 52 1.53 2.37 -0.99
CA GLU A 52 0.50 2.49 0.03
C GLU A 52 0.32 1.13 0.71
N ILE A 53 0.26 1.14 2.05
CA ILE A 53 0.01 -0.07 2.84
C ILE A 53 -1.43 0.05 3.30
N LEU A 54 -2.23 -0.96 3.00
CA LEU A 54 -3.61 -1.06 3.43
C LEU A 54 -3.68 -2.05 4.59
N GLU A 55 -4.32 -1.62 5.68
CA GLU A 55 -4.69 -2.52 6.77
C GLU A 55 -6.03 -3.15 6.38
N GLU A 56 -6.05 -4.47 6.20
CA GLU A 56 -7.33 -5.17 6.08
C GLU A 56 -7.97 -5.20 7.47
N GLU A 57 -8.88 -4.25 7.72
CA GLU A 57 -9.85 -4.38 8.79
C GLU A 57 -10.80 -5.50 8.38
N GLU A 58 -10.78 -6.62 9.10
CA GLU A 58 -11.86 -7.59 9.03
C GLU A 58 -13.15 -6.83 9.39
N GLU A 59 -13.95 -6.46 8.39
CA GLU A 59 -15.32 -6.02 8.62
C GLU A 59 -16.02 -7.20 9.29
N GLU A 60 -16.20 -7.11 10.61
CA GLU A 60 -17.16 -7.96 11.33
C GLU A 60 -18.51 -7.71 10.65
N THR A 61 -18.90 -8.63 9.77
CA THR A 61 -20.24 -8.65 9.19
C THR A 61 -21.23 -8.80 10.35
N GLU A 62 -21.83 -7.70 10.79
CA GLU A 62 -23.08 -7.70 11.57
C GLU A 62 -24.22 -8.20 10.66
N GLU A 63 -24.17 -9.47 10.25
CA GLU A 63 -25.34 -10.21 9.81
C GLU A 63 -25.80 -11.12 10.95
N ALA A 64 -26.77 -10.63 11.74
CA ALA A 64 -27.97 -11.36 12.19
C ALA A 64 -28.56 -10.76 13.47
N SER A 65 -29.44 -9.77 13.33
CA SER A 65 -30.58 -9.66 14.24
C SER A 65 -31.84 -9.87 13.40
N PRO A 66 -32.57 -11.00 13.56
CA PRO A 66 -33.82 -11.24 12.84
C PRO A 66 -34.84 -10.12 13.11
N PRO A 67 -35.80 -9.87 12.20
CA PRO A 67 -36.84 -8.87 12.40
C PRO A 67 -37.56 -9.15 13.71
N GLN A 68 -37.61 -8.15 14.59
CA GLN A 68 -38.45 -8.20 15.78
C GLN A 68 -39.91 -8.10 15.30
N GLU A 69 -40.67 -9.19 15.46
CA GLU A 69 -42.13 -9.23 15.34
C GLU A 69 -42.77 -9.18 16.72
#